data_AF-A0A494G9D9-F1
#
_entry.id   AF-A0A494G9D9-F1
#
_cell.length_a   1.000
_cell.length_b   1.000
_cell.length_c   1.000
_cell.angle_alpha   90.00
_cell.angle_beta   90.00
_cell.angle_gamma   90.00
#
_symmetry.space_group_name_H-M   'P 1'
#
loop_
_entity.id
_entity.type
_entity.pdbx_description
1 polymer ?
#
loop_
_entity_poly.entity_id
_entity_poly.type
_entity_poly.pdbx_seq_one_letter_code
_entity_poly.pdbx_strand_id
1 'polypeptide(L)'
;MILPLVRSLRLEPGATLSIAVQLRRVLIALLTIQALLASLMIGGALLSASAVHRLIEDRMAPISELQGVTDSYVAALTTAHKVKSNNLSRMGAIDAIKDARARIAADWAHFREHDLDDRHADAVARIDTARANADAAIETLSTMLRAKKLDDLEFFLSGRLYAAIDPLTVASATLIDDLRADAEREQEALAAHYNRAYVILALASVLAVLVGLWGARLVSRRIAAPLAEIAVATHRIADDRDASAIPGLDREDEIGDIARALRLARERSREARRLA
;
A
#
# COMPACT_ATOMS: atom_id res chain seq x y z
N MET A 1 7.37 -20.49 32.72
CA MET A 1 6.12 -20.89 33.39
C MET A 1 4.97 -20.63 32.43
N ILE A 2 4.75 -21.55 31.48
CA ILE A 2 3.77 -21.41 30.38
C ILE A 2 2.86 -22.65 30.43
N LEU A 3 1.56 -22.38 30.50
CA LEU A 3 0.45 -23.30 30.69
C LEU A 3 0.28 -24.27 29.49
N PRO A 4 0.08 -25.59 29.69
CA PRO A 4 -0.28 -26.50 28.60
C PRO A 4 -1.81 -26.61 28.55
N LEU A 5 -2.45 -25.99 27.56
CA LEU A 5 -3.90 -26.16 27.36
C LEU A 5 -4.23 -26.47 25.89
N VAL A 6 -3.67 -27.54 25.36
CA VAL A 6 -4.17 -28.20 24.14
C VAL A 6 -4.05 -29.71 24.33
N ARG A 7 -4.95 -30.31 25.12
CA ARG A 7 -5.02 -31.77 25.23
C ARG A 7 -6.45 -32.24 25.41
N SER A 8 -7.23 -32.20 24.33
CA SER A 8 -8.30 -33.17 24.05
C SER A 8 -9.03 -32.83 22.74
N LEU A 9 -8.48 -33.25 21.61
CA LEU A 9 -9.25 -33.51 20.39
C LEU A 9 -8.91 -34.94 19.94
N ARG A 10 -9.25 -35.92 20.78
CA ARG A 10 -9.46 -37.29 20.30
C ARG A 10 -10.88 -37.33 19.73
N LEU A 11 -10.97 -37.37 18.41
CA LEU A 11 -12.20 -37.63 17.69
C LEU A 11 -12.41 -39.15 17.72
N GLU A 12 -13.31 -39.61 18.58
CA GLU A 12 -13.89 -40.96 18.48
C GLU A 12 -14.61 -41.06 17.11
N PRO A 13 -14.28 -42.04 16.25
CA PRO A 13 -14.95 -42.19 14.97
C PRO A 13 -16.33 -42.82 15.19
N GLY A 14 -17.38 -41.98 15.17
CA GLY A 14 -18.78 -42.44 15.20
C GLY A 14 -19.78 -41.51 15.88
N ALA A 15 -19.35 -40.60 16.75
CA ALA A 15 -20.28 -39.71 17.45
C ALA A 15 -20.68 -38.49 16.59
N THR A 16 -21.99 -38.28 16.36
CA THR A 16 -22.48 -37.07 15.70
C THR A 16 -22.17 -35.84 16.55
N LEU A 17 -21.37 -34.92 16.03
CA LEU A 17 -20.98 -33.70 16.75
C LEU A 17 -22.18 -32.82 17.09
N SER A 18 -22.28 -32.41 18.36
CA SER A 18 -23.18 -31.39 18.90
C SER A 18 -23.34 -30.18 17.96
N ILE A 19 -24.57 -29.71 17.76
CA ILE A 19 -24.92 -28.54 16.93
C ILE A 19 -24.12 -27.31 17.34
N ALA A 20 -23.99 -27.08 18.65
CA ALA A 20 -23.24 -25.95 19.19
C ALA A 20 -21.75 -26.01 18.80
N VAL A 21 -21.17 -27.21 18.79
CA VAL A 21 -19.78 -27.42 18.36
C VAL A 21 -19.62 -27.18 16.87
N GLN A 22 -20.57 -27.61 16.04
CA GLN A 22 -20.55 -27.36 14.60
C GLN A 22 -20.66 -25.86 14.29
N LEU A 23 -21.60 -25.16 14.92
CA LEU A 23 -21.80 -23.72 14.72
C LEU A 23 -20.56 -22.92 15.16
N ARG A 24 -20.00 -23.26 16.33
CA ARG A 24 -18.78 -22.62 16.87
C ARG A 24 -17.58 -22.83 15.94
N ARG A 25 -17.42 -24.03 15.35
CA ARG A 25 -16.33 -24.30 14.40
C ARG A 25 -16.46 -23.45 13.13
N VAL A 26 -17.66 -23.35 12.56
CA VAL A 26 -17.90 -22.53 11.36
C VAL A 26 -17.66 -21.05 11.66
N LEU A 27 -18.16 -20.54 12.79
CA LEU A 27 -17.94 -19.15 13.22
C LEU A 27 -16.46 -18.84 13.45
N ILE A 28 -15.74 -19.69 14.17
CA ILE A 28 -14.29 -19.51 14.40
C ILE A 28 -13.53 -19.58 13.08
N ALA A 29 -13.86 -20.51 12.19
CA ALA A 29 -13.25 -20.61 10.87
C ALA A 29 -13.48 -19.34 10.04
N LEU A 30 -14.71 -18.80 10.06
CA LEU A 30 -15.03 -17.58 9.31
C LEU A 30 -14.27 -16.36 9.88
N LEU A 31 -14.27 -16.20 11.21
CA LEU A 31 -13.60 -15.10 11.88
C LEU A 31 -12.07 -15.16 11.70
N THR A 32 -11.49 -16.35 11.77
CA THR A 32 -10.04 -16.53 11.53
C THR A 32 -9.66 -16.20 10.10
N ILE A 33 -10.46 -16.62 9.12
CA ILE A 33 -10.25 -16.26 7.71
C ILE A 33 -10.38 -14.75 7.51
N GLN A 34 -11.40 -14.10 8.09
CA GLN A 34 -11.59 -12.65 8.00
C GLN A 34 -10.44 -11.88 8.66
N ALA A 35 -9.99 -12.30 9.83
CA ALA A 35 -8.85 -11.70 10.51
C ALA A 35 -7.57 -11.82 9.67
N LEU A 36 -7.33 -12.98 9.06
CA LEU A 36 -6.15 -13.23 8.23
C LEU A 36 -6.17 -12.39 6.94
N LEU A 37 -7.34 -12.25 6.31
CA LEU A 37 -7.55 -11.36 5.17
C LEU A 37 -7.33 -9.88 5.55
N ALA A 38 -7.89 -9.44 6.68
CA ALA A 38 -7.71 -8.07 7.17
C ALA A 38 -6.24 -7.78 7.47
N SER A 39 -5.52 -8.70 8.13
CA SER A 39 -4.08 -8.57 8.36
C SER A 39 -3.28 -8.48 7.06
N LEU A 40 -3.62 -9.31 6.06
CA LEU A 40 -2.96 -9.27 4.76
C LEU A 40 -3.23 -7.95 4.01
N MET A 41 -4.45 -7.43 4.07
CA MET A 41 -4.82 -6.13 3.48
C MET A 41 -4.09 -4.96 4.16
N ILE A 42 -4.06 -4.94 5.49
CA ILE A 42 -3.36 -3.90 6.25
C ILE A 42 -1.85 -3.96 5.97
N GLY A 43 -1.26 -5.16 5.96
CA GLY A 43 0.15 -5.35 5.63
C GLY A 43 0.48 -4.87 4.21
N GLY A 44 -0.37 -5.21 3.23
CA GLY A 44 -0.23 -4.72 1.86
C GLY A 44 -0.32 -3.19 1.76
N ALA A 45 -1.30 -2.58 2.44
CA ALA A 45 -1.48 -1.13 2.45
C ALA A 45 -0.29 -0.39 3.08
N LEU A 46 0.26 -0.90 4.19
CA LEU A 46 1.44 -0.33 4.85
C LEU A 46 2.69 -0.42 3.96
N LEU A 47 2.89 -1.56 3.30
CA LEU A 47 3.98 -1.74 2.33
C LEU A 47 3.85 -0.73 1.19
N SER A 48 2.66 -0.57 0.59
CA SER A 48 2.38 0.43 -0.46
C SER A 48 2.62 1.87 0.00
N ALA A 49 2.16 2.24 1.20
CA ALA A 49 2.39 3.58 1.73
C ALA A 49 3.89 3.88 1.88
N SER A 50 4.66 2.92 2.41
CA SER A 50 6.12 3.06 2.55
C SER A 50 6.85 3.11 1.19
N ALA A 51 6.36 2.37 0.19
CA ALA A 51 6.93 2.37 -1.15
C ALA A 51 6.72 3.70 -1.88
N VAL A 52 5.53 4.29 -1.75
CA VAL A 52 5.23 5.62 -2.29
C VAL A 52 6.09 6.69 -1.63
N HIS A 53 6.25 6.62 -0.31
CA HIS A 53 7.09 7.58 0.43
C HIS A 53 8.55 7.51 -0.02
N ARG A 54 9.15 6.31 -0.08
CA ARG A 54 10.51 6.10 -0.61
C ARG A 54 10.67 6.56 -2.06
N LEU A 55 9.68 6.31 -2.92
CA LEU A 55 9.74 6.80 -4.31
C LEU A 55 9.74 8.33 -4.40
N ILE A 56 9.01 9.00 -3.51
CA ILE A 56 8.93 10.47 -3.51
C ILE A 56 10.21 11.08 -2.92
N GLU A 57 10.64 10.65 -1.73
CA GLU A 57 11.80 11.23 -1.05
C GLU A 57 13.13 10.75 -1.66
N ASP A 58 13.32 9.45 -1.85
CA ASP A 58 14.65 8.91 -2.20
C ASP A 58 14.94 8.96 -3.70
N ARG A 59 13.92 9.16 -4.54
CA ARG A 59 14.06 9.11 -6.01
C ARG A 59 13.63 10.41 -6.69
N MET A 60 12.46 10.94 -6.36
CA MET A 60 11.96 12.15 -7.03
C MET A 60 12.60 13.44 -6.52
N ALA A 61 12.85 13.55 -5.21
CA ALA A 61 13.48 14.74 -4.62
C ALA A 61 14.89 15.03 -5.19
N PRO A 62 15.86 14.09 -5.22
CA PRO A 62 17.20 14.36 -5.75
C PRO A 62 17.18 14.74 -7.24
N ILE A 63 16.25 14.19 -8.03
CA ILE A 63 16.04 14.60 -9.43
C ILE A 63 15.58 16.05 -9.48
N SER A 64 14.56 16.41 -8.70
CA SER A 64 14.00 17.78 -8.68
C SER A 64 15.03 18.81 -8.20
N GLU A 65 15.83 18.48 -7.20
CA GLU A 65 16.89 19.35 -6.68
C GLU A 65 17.99 19.57 -7.72
N LEU A 66 18.44 18.50 -8.38
CA LEU A 66 19.45 18.60 -9.44
C LEU A 66 18.94 19.36 -10.68
N GLN A 67 17.64 19.25 -10.98
CA GLN A 67 16.97 20.10 -11.97
C GLN A 67 16.96 21.57 -11.52
N GLY A 68 16.63 21.87 -10.26
CA GLY A 68 16.64 23.22 -9.69
C GLY A 68 18.02 23.90 -9.75
N VAL A 69 19.09 23.13 -9.49
CA VAL A 69 20.48 23.57 -9.70
C VAL A 69 20.67 24.00 -11.15
N THR A 70 20.34 23.12 -12.09
CA THR A 70 20.54 23.34 -13.53
C THR A 70 19.74 24.55 -14.04
N ASP A 71 18.46 24.65 -13.66
CA ASP A 71 17.57 25.75 -14.03
C ASP A 71 18.07 27.10 -13.49
N SER A 72 18.65 27.11 -12.29
CA SER A 72 19.22 28.33 -11.70
C SER A 72 20.47 28.81 -12.45
N TYR A 73 21.32 27.92 -12.97
CA TYR A 73 22.42 28.31 -13.87
C TYR A 73 21.89 28.88 -15.19
N VAL A 74 20.88 28.23 -15.80
CA VAL A 74 20.23 28.72 -17.02
C VAL A 74 19.57 30.09 -16.80
N ALA A 75 18.96 30.31 -15.64
CA ALA A 75 18.39 31.60 -15.25
C ALA A 75 19.45 32.69 -15.11
N ALA A 76 20.62 32.38 -14.53
CA ALA A 76 21.75 33.32 -14.44
C ALA A 76 22.30 33.67 -15.82
N LEU A 77 22.45 32.69 -16.71
CA LEU A 77 22.85 32.89 -18.11
C LEU A 77 21.84 33.77 -18.87
N THR A 78 20.54 33.49 -18.73
CA THR A 78 19.46 34.26 -19.34
C THR A 78 19.43 35.70 -18.82
N THR A 79 19.68 35.88 -17.53
CA THR A 79 19.78 37.20 -16.88
C THR A 79 20.91 38.02 -17.50
N ALA A 80 22.05 37.40 -17.78
CA ALA A 80 23.18 38.04 -18.43
C ALA A 80 22.84 38.53 -19.85
N HIS A 81 22.16 37.70 -20.64
CA HIS A 81 21.68 38.07 -21.98
C HIS A 81 20.64 39.20 -21.94
N LYS A 82 19.76 39.24 -20.93
CA LYS A 82 18.78 40.33 -20.75
C LYS A 82 19.46 41.68 -20.47
N VAL A 83 20.59 41.70 -19.78
CA VAL A 83 21.39 42.93 -19.63
C VAL A 83 21.94 43.37 -20.98
N LYS A 84 22.51 42.45 -21.75
CA LYS A 84 23.06 42.74 -23.09
C LYS A 84 21.98 43.30 -24.03
N SER A 85 20.78 42.73 -24.00
CA SER A 85 19.64 43.18 -24.82
C SER A 85 18.90 44.40 -24.25
N ASN A 86 19.44 45.06 -23.22
CA ASN A 86 18.85 46.21 -22.53
C ASN A 86 17.43 45.96 -21.96
N ASN A 87 17.07 44.69 -21.72
CA ASN A 87 15.78 44.27 -21.16
C ASN A 87 15.81 44.14 -19.63
N LEU A 88 16.98 44.25 -19.01
CA LEU A 88 17.17 44.22 -17.56
C LEU A 88 18.30 45.16 -17.15
N SER A 89 18.10 45.89 -16.05
CA SER A 89 19.15 46.76 -15.51
C SER A 89 20.29 45.92 -14.92
N ARG A 90 21.52 46.46 -14.94
CA ARG A 90 22.68 45.79 -14.33
C ARG A 90 22.51 45.52 -12.84
N MET A 91 21.88 46.44 -12.11
CA MET A 91 21.60 46.27 -10.70
C MET A 91 20.65 45.09 -10.47
N GLY A 92 19.54 45.06 -11.21
CA GLY A 92 18.57 43.96 -11.14
C GLY A 92 19.15 42.62 -11.58
N ALA A 93 20.10 42.61 -12.51
CA ALA A 93 20.82 41.41 -12.90
C ALA A 93 21.77 40.90 -11.82
N ILE A 94 22.49 41.80 -11.12
CA ILE A 94 23.34 41.42 -9.98
C ILE A 94 22.48 40.78 -8.87
N ASP A 95 21.32 41.35 -8.56
CA ASP A 95 20.40 40.80 -7.58
C ASP A 95 19.84 39.44 -8.02
N ALA A 96 19.37 39.32 -9.27
CA ALA A 96 18.87 38.06 -9.80
C ALA A 96 19.94 36.95 -9.84
N ILE A 97 21.20 37.28 -10.18
CA ILE A 97 22.32 36.34 -10.14
C ILE A 97 22.64 35.94 -8.69
N LYS A 98 22.58 36.87 -7.74
CA LYS A 98 22.76 36.55 -6.32
C LYS A 98 21.71 35.56 -5.83
N ASP A 99 20.44 35.78 -6.19
CA ASP A 99 19.35 34.89 -5.81
C ASP A 99 19.48 33.51 -6.48
N ALA A 100 19.89 33.46 -7.75
CA ALA A 100 20.16 32.20 -8.45
C ALA A 100 21.27 31.40 -7.75
N ARG A 101 22.36 32.06 -7.31
CA ARG A 101 23.44 31.41 -6.56
C ARG A 101 22.99 30.89 -5.20
N ALA A 102 22.12 31.62 -4.52
CA ALA A 102 21.56 31.15 -3.25
C ALA A 102 20.70 29.88 -3.46
N ARG A 103 19.88 29.83 -4.51
CA ARG A 103 19.11 28.63 -4.89
C ARG A 103 20.01 27.46 -5.26
N ILE A 104 21.02 27.68 -6.11
CA ILE A 104 22.01 26.65 -6.47
C ILE A 104 22.64 26.04 -5.21
N ALA A 105 23.05 26.88 -4.26
CA ALA A 105 23.68 26.40 -3.03
C ALA A 105 22.73 25.58 -2.15
N ALA A 106 21.47 26.00 -2.04
CA ALA A 106 20.45 25.29 -1.27
C ALA A 106 20.08 23.95 -1.91
N ASP A 107 19.72 23.97 -3.20
CA ASP A 107 19.32 22.76 -3.94
C ASP A 107 20.47 21.74 -4.01
N TRP A 108 21.71 22.20 -4.20
CA TRP A 108 22.88 21.31 -4.16
C TRP A 108 23.14 20.74 -2.77
N ALA A 109 22.93 21.51 -1.70
CA ALA A 109 23.10 21.00 -0.35
C ALA A 109 22.09 19.88 -0.06
N HIS A 110 20.81 20.08 -0.38
CA HIS A 110 19.78 19.06 -0.25
C HIS A 110 20.07 17.84 -1.12
N PHE A 111 20.47 18.04 -2.37
CA PHE A 111 20.88 16.94 -3.25
C PHE A 111 21.97 16.04 -2.63
N ARG A 112 22.90 16.64 -1.89
CA ARG A 112 24.02 15.93 -1.24
C ARG A 112 23.65 15.26 0.08
N GLU A 113 22.48 15.53 0.64
CA GLU A 113 21.94 14.84 1.82
C GLU A 113 21.38 13.47 1.47
N HIS A 114 21.00 13.25 0.19
CA HIS A 114 20.47 11.97 -0.27
C HIS A 114 21.57 10.90 -0.37
N ASP A 115 21.24 9.71 0.13
CA ASP A 115 22.09 8.52 0.00
C ASP A 115 21.90 7.90 -1.39
N LEU A 116 22.69 8.39 -2.34
CA LEU A 116 22.73 7.82 -3.69
C LEU A 116 23.64 6.59 -3.69
N ASP A 117 23.18 5.53 -4.36
CA ASP A 117 23.97 4.31 -4.59
C ASP A 117 25.39 4.65 -5.08
N ASP A 118 26.40 4.00 -4.50
CA ASP A 118 27.83 4.19 -4.78
C ASP A 118 28.16 4.20 -6.29
N ARG A 119 27.37 3.52 -7.12
CA ARG A 119 27.50 3.55 -8.58
C ARG A 119 27.43 4.97 -9.19
N HIS A 120 26.79 5.92 -8.50
CA HIS A 120 26.61 7.30 -8.95
C HIS A 120 27.69 8.25 -8.42
N ALA A 121 28.60 7.78 -7.55
CA ALA A 121 29.61 8.63 -6.92
C ALA A 121 30.48 9.38 -7.94
N ASP A 122 30.89 8.72 -9.02
CA ASP A 122 31.66 9.34 -10.10
C ASP A 122 30.87 10.41 -10.85
N ALA A 123 29.58 10.19 -11.07
CA ALA A 123 28.71 11.18 -11.73
C ALA A 123 28.53 12.42 -10.84
N VAL A 124 28.29 12.23 -9.54
CA VAL A 124 28.20 13.31 -8.56
C VAL A 124 29.52 14.10 -8.49
N ALA A 125 30.68 13.43 -8.48
CA ALA A 125 31.99 14.09 -8.47
C ALA A 125 32.24 14.93 -9.74
N ARG A 126 31.82 14.44 -10.91
CA ARG A 126 31.87 15.21 -12.17
C ARG A 126 30.99 16.46 -12.10
N ILE A 127 29.77 16.34 -11.59
CA ILE A 127 28.85 17.46 -11.41
C ILE A 127 29.43 18.48 -10.43
N ASP A 128 29.99 18.03 -9.30
CA ASP A 128 30.62 18.93 -8.31
C ASP A 128 31.77 19.75 -8.92
N THR A 129 32.62 19.10 -9.72
CA THR A 129 33.70 19.76 -10.45
C THR A 129 33.17 20.75 -11.48
N ALA A 130 32.16 20.36 -12.28
CA ALA A 130 31.54 21.23 -13.27
C ALA A 130 30.86 22.45 -12.61
N ARG A 131 30.21 22.23 -11.46
CA ARG A 131 29.57 23.27 -10.64
C ARG A 131 30.58 24.30 -10.16
N ALA A 132 31.74 23.87 -9.65
CA ALA A 132 32.80 24.79 -9.22
C ALA A 132 33.27 25.72 -10.37
N ASN A 133 33.40 25.18 -11.58
CA ASN A 133 33.76 25.97 -12.77
C ASN A 133 32.63 26.96 -13.16
N ALA A 134 31.39 26.50 -13.15
CA ALA A 134 30.22 27.33 -13.44
C ALA A 134 30.04 28.46 -12.41
N ASP A 135 30.24 28.17 -11.12
CA ASP A 135 30.20 29.16 -10.03
C ASP A 135 31.27 30.25 -10.22
N ALA A 136 32.49 29.86 -10.57
CA ALA A 136 33.57 30.80 -10.86
C ALA A 136 33.23 31.71 -12.05
N ALA A 137 32.60 31.17 -13.10
CA ALA A 137 32.15 31.94 -14.26
C ALA A 137 31.02 32.92 -13.89
N ILE A 138 30.06 32.53 -13.05
CA ILE A 138 28.99 33.42 -12.59
C ILE A 138 29.52 34.55 -11.68
N GLU A 139 30.52 34.28 -10.83
CA GLU A 139 31.17 35.34 -10.04
C GLU A 139 31.92 36.32 -10.94
N THR A 140 32.60 35.81 -11.98
CA THR A 140 33.26 36.65 -12.99
C THR A 140 32.24 37.55 -13.69
N LEU A 141 31.10 36.99 -14.10
CA LEU A 141 29.98 37.76 -14.66
C LEU A 141 29.52 38.88 -13.71
N SER A 142 29.30 38.55 -12.43
CA SER A 142 28.87 39.51 -11.41
C SER A 142 29.88 40.66 -11.27
N THR A 143 31.17 40.35 -11.30
CA THR A 143 32.26 41.33 -11.25
C THR A 143 32.28 42.23 -12.49
N MET A 144 32.09 41.66 -13.69
CA MET A 144 32.02 42.44 -14.94
C MET A 144 30.84 43.41 -14.96
N LEU A 145 29.66 42.96 -14.50
CA LEU A 145 28.45 43.79 -14.40
C LEU A 145 28.64 44.99 -13.45
N ARG A 146 29.33 44.78 -12.31
CA ARG A 146 29.69 45.84 -11.35
C ARG A 146 30.70 46.83 -11.93
N ALA A 147 31.73 46.31 -12.59
CA ALA A 147 32.82 47.12 -13.18
C ALA A 147 32.40 47.90 -14.44
N LYS A 148 31.17 47.71 -14.94
CA LYS A 148 30.64 48.33 -16.17
C LYS A 148 31.43 48.00 -17.44
N LYS A 149 32.14 46.87 -17.48
CA LYS A 149 32.95 46.44 -18.64
C LYS A 149 32.06 45.75 -19.69
N LEU A 150 31.25 46.52 -20.39
CA LEU A 150 30.25 45.99 -21.34
C LEU A 150 30.88 45.45 -22.64
N ASP A 151 32.02 45.99 -23.07
CA ASP A 151 32.70 45.52 -24.29
C ASP A 151 33.28 44.11 -24.12
N ASP A 152 33.84 43.81 -22.94
CA ASP A 152 34.33 42.46 -22.59
C ASP A 152 33.19 41.47 -22.32
N LEU A 153 32.01 41.98 -21.95
CA LEU A 153 30.86 41.16 -21.57
C LEU A 153 30.35 40.32 -22.74
N GLU A 154 30.30 40.88 -23.95
CA GLU A 154 29.84 40.15 -25.12
C GLU A 154 30.70 38.90 -25.39
N PHE A 155 32.02 39.06 -25.43
CA PHE A 155 32.94 37.94 -25.65
C PHE A 155 32.82 36.88 -24.54
N PHE A 156 32.62 37.31 -23.29
CA PHE A 156 32.43 36.41 -22.17
C PHE A 156 31.12 35.60 -22.28
N LEU A 157 30.01 36.28 -22.60
CA LEU A 157 28.69 35.66 -22.74
C LEU A 157 28.59 34.72 -23.93
N SER A 158 29.26 35.03 -25.05
CA SER A 158 29.19 34.24 -26.27
C SER A 158 30.06 32.99 -26.29
N GLY A 159 30.94 32.79 -25.29
CA GLY A 159 31.85 31.64 -25.28
C GLY A 159 32.18 31.12 -23.88
N ARG A 160 32.89 31.91 -23.08
CA ARG A 160 33.45 31.42 -21.80
C ARG A 160 32.37 31.02 -20.79
N LEU A 161 31.25 31.76 -20.74
CA LEU A 161 30.17 31.44 -19.82
C LEU A 161 29.47 30.12 -20.19
N TYR A 162 29.20 29.88 -21.48
CA TYR A 162 28.65 28.61 -21.96
C TYR A 162 29.62 27.45 -21.71
N ALA A 163 30.89 27.62 -22.06
CA ALA A 163 31.91 26.58 -21.84
C ALA A 163 32.04 26.16 -20.36
N ALA A 164 31.70 27.04 -19.42
CA ALA A 164 31.69 26.74 -18.00
C ALA A 164 30.38 26.07 -17.53
N ILE A 165 29.23 26.41 -18.10
CA ILE A 165 27.91 25.92 -17.68
C ILE A 165 27.51 24.62 -18.41
N ASP A 166 27.83 24.47 -19.70
CA ASP A 166 27.41 23.32 -20.51
C ASP A 166 27.88 21.96 -19.96
N PRO A 167 29.11 21.79 -19.43
CA PRO A 167 29.53 20.54 -18.81
C PRO A 167 28.63 20.15 -17.62
N LEU A 168 28.17 21.14 -16.86
CA LEU A 168 27.27 20.91 -15.73
C LEU A 168 25.89 20.46 -16.22
N THR A 169 25.31 21.13 -17.22
CA THR A 169 23.97 20.78 -17.72
C THR A 169 23.95 19.37 -18.31
N VAL A 170 24.99 18.97 -19.05
CA VAL A 170 25.12 17.64 -19.64
C VAL A 170 25.34 16.57 -18.56
N ALA A 171 26.24 16.82 -17.60
CA ALA A 171 26.51 15.86 -16.53
C ALA A 171 25.28 15.66 -15.63
N SER A 172 24.57 16.74 -15.29
CA SER A 172 23.31 16.68 -14.54
C SER A 172 22.22 15.94 -15.30
N ALA A 173 22.03 16.21 -16.59
CA ALA A 173 21.04 15.51 -17.41
C ALA A 173 21.30 13.99 -17.46
N THR A 174 22.58 13.61 -17.62
CA THR A 174 22.99 12.20 -17.62
C THR A 174 22.63 11.53 -16.30
N LEU A 175 22.98 12.14 -15.16
CA LEU A 175 22.66 11.58 -13.85
C LEU A 175 21.15 11.54 -13.59
N ILE A 176 20.40 12.57 -14.01
CA ILE A 176 18.93 12.59 -13.89
C ILE A 176 18.32 11.40 -14.64
N ASP A 177 18.78 11.11 -15.85
CA ASP A 177 18.27 9.98 -16.64
C ASP A 177 18.65 8.64 -16.00
N ASP A 178 19.85 8.51 -15.44
CA ASP A 178 20.26 7.31 -14.68
C ASP A 178 19.39 7.10 -13.43
N LEU A 179 19.12 8.17 -12.67
CA LEU A 179 18.25 8.12 -11.48
C LEU A 179 16.80 7.78 -11.84
N ARG A 180 16.29 8.27 -12.98
CA ARG A 180 14.96 7.87 -13.49
C ARG A 180 14.92 6.39 -13.85
N ALA A 181 15.93 5.90 -14.57
CA ALA A 181 16.02 4.49 -14.94
C ALA A 181 16.14 3.57 -13.71
N ASP A 182 16.75 4.05 -12.62
CA ASP A 182 16.79 3.35 -11.34
C ASP A 182 15.40 3.27 -10.70
N ALA A 183 14.69 4.40 -10.63
CA ALA A 183 13.35 4.47 -10.09
C ALA A 183 12.37 3.57 -10.86
N GLU A 184 12.47 3.53 -12.18
CA GLU A 184 11.67 2.65 -13.05
C GLU A 184 11.93 1.16 -12.76
N ARG A 185 13.21 0.75 -12.68
CA ARG A 185 13.58 -0.63 -12.34
C ARG A 185 13.07 -1.06 -10.97
N GLU A 186 13.15 -0.17 -9.98
CA GLU A 186 12.64 -0.43 -8.64
C GLU A 186 11.10 -0.54 -8.64
N GLN A 187 10.42 0.33 -9.38
CA GLN A 187 8.97 0.28 -9.56
C GLN A 187 8.52 -1.04 -10.23
N GLU A 188 9.21 -1.49 -11.27
CA GLU A 188 8.92 -2.77 -11.93
C GLU A 188 9.09 -3.96 -11.00
N ALA A 189 10.17 -3.98 -10.20
CA ALA A 189 10.40 -5.02 -9.20
C ALA A 189 9.27 -5.04 -8.15
N LEU A 190 8.86 -3.87 -7.66
CA LEU A 190 7.74 -3.72 -6.74
C LEU A 190 6.42 -4.19 -7.36
N ALA A 191 6.13 -3.83 -8.61
CA ALA A 191 4.91 -4.24 -9.31
C ALA A 191 4.79 -5.77 -9.43
N ALA A 192 5.89 -6.47 -9.69
CA ALA A 192 5.92 -7.93 -9.72
C ALA A 192 5.58 -8.55 -8.35
N HIS A 193 6.07 -7.95 -7.26
CA HIS A 193 5.73 -8.36 -5.89
C HIS A 193 4.26 -8.10 -5.55
N TYR A 194 3.73 -6.92 -5.91
CA TYR A 194 2.32 -6.57 -5.69
C TYR A 194 1.37 -7.51 -6.45
N ASN A 195 1.66 -7.84 -7.71
CA ASN A 195 0.83 -8.76 -8.49
C ASN A 195 0.70 -10.14 -7.82
N ARG A 196 1.79 -10.69 -7.29
CA ARG A 196 1.74 -11.96 -6.55
C ARG A 196 0.88 -11.85 -5.29
N ALA A 197 1.04 -10.77 -4.52
CA ALA A 197 0.25 -10.53 -3.31
C ALA A 197 -1.25 -10.39 -3.63
N TYR A 198 -1.60 -9.66 -4.70
CA TYR A 198 -2.99 -9.52 -5.16
C TYR A 198 -3.59 -10.85 -5.60
N VAL A 199 -2.85 -11.69 -6.34
CA VAL A 199 -3.34 -13.03 -6.73
C VAL A 199 -3.59 -13.90 -5.50
N ILE A 200 -2.68 -13.91 -4.52
CA ILE A 200 -2.86 -14.68 -3.27
C ILE A 200 -4.09 -14.16 -2.51
N LEU A 201 -4.25 -12.85 -2.39
CA LEU A 201 -5.39 -12.24 -1.72
C LEU A 201 -6.71 -12.56 -2.45
N ALA A 202 -6.73 -12.53 -3.79
CA ALA A 202 -7.89 -12.89 -4.59
C ALA A 202 -8.28 -14.36 -4.38
N LEU A 203 -7.31 -15.27 -4.42
CA LEU A 203 -7.55 -16.70 -4.16
C LEU A 203 -8.03 -16.96 -2.73
N ALA A 204 -7.42 -16.31 -1.74
CA ALA A 204 -7.85 -16.41 -0.34
C ALA A 204 -9.28 -15.86 -0.13
N SER A 205 -9.64 -14.77 -0.82
CA SER A 205 -10.98 -14.19 -0.77
C SER A 205 -12.02 -15.12 -1.41
N VAL A 206 -11.71 -15.71 -2.57
CA VAL A 206 -12.57 -16.72 -3.20
C VAL A 206 -12.76 -17.92 -2.27
N LEU A 207 -11.70 -18.42 -1.64
CA LEU A 207 -11.77 -19.52 -0.69
C LEU A 207 -12.64 -19.17 0.53
N ALA A 208 -12.51 -17.95 1.07
CA ALA A 208 -13.34 -17.47 2.17
C ALA A 208 -14.84 -17.49 1.83
N VAL A 209 -15.20 -17.03 0.63
CA VAL A 209 -16.58 -17.07 0.13
C VAL A 209 -17.07 -18.50 0.00
N LEU A 210 -16.26 -19.41 -0.56
CA LEU A 210 -16.63 -20.82 -0.71
C LEU A 210 -16.85 -21.51 0.64
N VAL A 211 -15.98 -21.27 1.62
CA VAL A 211 -16.13 -21.79 2.99
C VAL A 211 -17.39 -21.21 3.66
N GLY A 212 -17.66 -19.91 3.45
CA GLY A 212 -18.88 -19.27 3.95
C GLY A 212 -20.15 -19.87 3.35
N LEU A 213 -20.20 -20.07 2.03
CA LEU A 213 -21.32 -20.71 1.35
C LEU A 213 -21.51 -22.16 1.80
N TRP A 214 -20.42 -22.91 1.98
CA TRP A 214 -20.46 -24.27 2.49
C TRP A 214 -21.00 -24.31 3.93
N GLY A 215 -20.49 -23.44 4.80
CA GLY A 215 -20.95 -23.30 6.19
C GLY A 215 -22.43 -22.91 6.28
N ALA A 216 -22.87 -21.93 5.49
CA ALA A 216 -24.27 -21.53 5.41
C ALA A 216 -25.16 -22.70 4.97
N ARG A 217 -24.76 -23.44 3.93
CA ARG A 217 -25.50 -24.61 3.45
C ARG A 217 -25.56 -25.73 4.49
N LEU A 218 -24.48 -25.93 5.25
CA LEU A 218 -24.42 -26.90 6.35
C LEU A 218 -25.41 -26.53 7.46
N VAL A 219 -25.38 -25.26 7.92
CA VAL A 219 -26.29 -24.76 8.96
C VAL A 219 -27.76 -24.84 8.51
N SER A 220 -28.06 -24.41 7.29
CA SER A 220 -29.44 -24.47 6.76
C SER A 220 -29.98 -25.90 6.73
N ARG A 221 -29.17 -26.87 6.31
CA ARG A 221 -29.63 -28.27 6.15
C ARG A 221 -29.59 -29.09 7.43
N ARG A 222 -28.59 -28.89 8.29
CA ARG A 222 -28.37 -29.71 9.49
C ARG A 222 -29.10 -29.17 10.73
N ILE A 223 -29.40 -27.87 10.75
CA ILE A 223 -29.91 -27.17 11.93
C ILE A 223 -31.24 -26.47 11.61
N ALA A 224 -31.25 -25.51 10.69
CA ALA A 224 -32.42 -24.66 10.46
C ALA A 224 -33.64 -25.44 9.93
N ALA A 225 -33.44 -26.31 8.95
CA ALA A 225 -34.53 -27.12 8.40
C ALA A 225 -35.11 -28.13 9.42
N PRO A 226 -34.31 -28.96 10.12
CA PRO A 226 -34.85 -29.86 11.14
C PRO A 226 -35.55 -29.14 12.30
N LEU A 227 -35.05 -27.98 12.73
CA LEU A 227 -35.73 -27.16 13.73
C LEU A 227 -37.09 -26.65 13.24
N ALA A 228 -37.16 -26.17 11.99
CA ALA A 228 -38.42 -25.75 11.39
C ALA A 228 -39.42 -26.92 11.28
N GLU A 229 -38.95 -28.12 10.92
CA GLU A 229 -39.76 -29.33 10.87
C GLU A 229 -40.32 -29.71 12.25
N ILE A 230 -39.51 -29.66 13.31
CA ILE A 230 -39.97 -29.90 14.68
C ILE A 230 -40.97 -28.83 15.13
N ALA A 231 -40.74 -27.55 14.80
CA ALA A 231 -41.68 -26.48 15.13
C ALA A 231 -43.05 -26.72 14.47
N VAL A 232 -43.06 -27.10 13.19
CA VAL A 232 -44.29 -27.47 12.47
C VAL A 232 -44.98 -28.68 13.10
N ALA A 233 -44.22 -29.73 13.48
CA ALA A 233 -44.78 -30.90 14.15
C ALA A 233 -45.41 -30.53 15.51
N THR A 234 -44.77 -29.64 16.26
CA THR A 234 -45.26 -29.15 17.56
C THR A 234 -46.59 -28.42 17.41
N HIS A 235 -46.70 -27.50 16.45
CA HIS A 235 -47.97 -26.81 16.14
C HIS A 235 -49.08 -27.79 15.74
N ARG A 236 -48.79 -28.81 14.93
CA ARG A 236 -49.78 -29.82 14.55
C ARG A 236 -50.29 -30.64 15.73
N ILE A 237 -49.42 -30.96 16.70
CA ILE A 237 -49.82 -31.66 17.93
C ILE A 237 -50.72 -30.78 18.80
N ALA A 238 -50.43 -29.47 18.87
CA ALA A 238 -51.25 -28.51 19.60
C ALA A 238 -52.63 -28.30 18.96
N ASP A 239 -52.72 -28.29 17.63
CA ASP A 239 -53.96 -28.17 16.85
C ASP A 239 -54.78 -29.49 16.78
N ASP A 240 -54.52 -30.41 17.71
CA ASP A 240 -55.17 -31.71 17.85
C ASP A 240 -55.03 -32.67 16.64
N ARG A 241 -54.04 -32.43 15.77
CA ARG A 241 -53.69 -33.33 14.66
C ARG A 241 -52.70 -34.39 15.13
N ASP A 242 -53.18 -35.20 16.04
CA ASP A 242 -52.37 -36.06 16.89
C ASP A 242 -51.60 -37.14 16.08
N ALA A 243 -52.12 -37.58 14.94
CA ALA A 243 -51.51 -38.60 14.08
C ALA A 243 -50.21 -38.18 13.35
N SER A 244 -49.74 -36.94 13.49
CA SER A 244 -48.55 -36.47 12.77
C SER A 244 -47.26 -37.17 13.23
N ALA A 245 -46.41 -37.56 12.28
CA ALA A 245 -45.08 -38.09 12.58
C ALA A 245 -44.18 -36.97 13.13
N ILE A 246 -43.41 -37.27 14.18
CA ILE A 246 -42.40 -36.35 14.73
C ILE A 246 -41.08 -36.61 13.98
N PRO A 247 -40.57 -35.64 13.20
CA PRO A 247 -39.33 -35.81 12.46
C PRO A 247 -38.10 -35.81 13.40
N GLY A 248 -37.03 -36.50 12.99
CA GLY A 248 -35.74 -36.45 13.67
C GLY A 248 -35.58 -37.32 14.92
N LEU A 249 -36.49 -38.28 15.17
CA LEU A 249 -36.40 -39.21 16.33
C LEU A 249 -35.17 -40.14 16.29
N ASP A 250 -34.67 -40.41 15.09
CA ASP A 250 -33.49 -41.22 14.77
C ASP A 250 -32.17 -40.47 14.96
N ARG A 251 -32.21 -39.16 15.22
CA ARG A 251 -31.01 -38.34 15.41
C ARG A 251 -30.42 -38.53 16.81
N GLU A 252 -29.10 -38.51 16.87
CA GLU A 252 -28.32 -38.63 18.13
C GLU A 252 -27.79 -37.28 18.65
N ASP A 253 -28.22 -36.17 18.05
CA ASP A 253 -27.83 -34.81 18.45
C ASP A 253 -28.95 -34.08 19.22
N GLU A 254 -28.73 -32.80 19.53
CA GLU A 254 -29.67 -32.00 20.32
C GLU A 254 -31.05 -31.85 19.64
N ILE A 255 -31.15 -31.95 18.30
CA ILE A 255 -32.44 -32.00 17.61
C ILE A 255 -33.17 -33.30 17.95
N GLY A 256 -32.46 -34.42 18.00
CA GLY A 256 -33.02 -35.72 18.39
C GLY A 256 -33.51 -35.74 19.83
N ASP A 257 -32.79 -35.09 20.75
CA ASP A 257 -33.23 -34.94 22.14
C ASP A 257 -34.55 -34.16 22.23
N ILE A 258 -34.69 -33.06 21.48
CA ILE A 258 -35.94 -32.28 21.39
C ILE A 258 -37.07 -33.15 20.80
N ALA A 259 -36.80 -33.89 19.71
CA ALA A 259 -37.80 -34.76 19.08
C ALA A 259 -38.30 -35.85 20.04
N ARG A 260 -37.39 -36.49 20.81
CA ARG A 260 -37.74 -37.49 21.83
C ARG A 260 -38.53 -36.90 22.99
N ALA A 261 -38.15 -35.71 23.47
CA ALA A 261 -38.89 -35.02 24.51
C ALA A 261 -40.31 -34.65 24.05
N LEU A 262 -40.46 -34.18 22.80
CA LEU A 262 -41.77 -33.89 22.20
C LEU A 262 -42.63 -35.14 22.08
N ARG A 263 -42.05 -36.30 21.71
CA ARG A 263 -42.77 -37.57 21.67
C ARG A 263 -43.31 -37.97 23.04
N LEU A 264 -42.49 -37.87 24.08
CA LEU A 264 -42.90 -38.16 25.46
C LEU A 264 -44.01 -37.22 25.93
N ALA A 265 -43.90 -35.91 25.63
CA ALA A 265 -44.93 -34.93 25.98
C ALA A 265 -46.28 -35.24 25.30
N ARG A 266 -46.26 -35.62 24.02
CA ARG A 266 -47.47 -36.05 23.29
C ARG A 266 -48.08 -37.30 23.91
N GLU A 267 -47.26 -38.31 24.22
CA GLU A 267 -47.72 -39.56 24.86
C GLU A 267 -48.43 -39.26 26.19
N ARG A 268 -47.85 -38.40 27.03
CA ARG A 268 -48.48 -37.98 28.29
C ARG A 268 -49.76 -37.15 28.11
N SER A 269 -49.80 -36.25 27.12
CA SER A 269 -51.01 -35.50 26.81
C SER A 269 -52.17 -36.41 26.38
N ARG A 270 -51.88 -37.46 25.60
CA ARG A 270 -52.88 -38.48 25.23
C ARG A 270 -53.36 -39.30 26.41
N GLU A 271 -52.43 -39.72 27.26
CA GLU A 271 -52.77 -40.50 28.45
C GLU A 271 -53.66 -39.67 29.39
N ALA A 272 -53.32 -38.40 29.64
CA ALA A 272 -54.15 -37.49 30.41
C ALA A 272 -55.56 -37.30 29.81
N ARG A 273 -55.67 -37.17 28.48
CA ARG A 273 -56.97 -37.08 27.79
C ARG A 273 -57.79 -38.37 27.81
N ARG A 274 -57.17 -39.54 27.95
CA ARG A 274 -57.88 -40.82 28.11
C ARG A 274 -58.41 -41.03 29.54
N LEU A 275 -57.79 -40.37 30.52
CA LEU A 275 -58.13 -40.48 31.94
C LEU A 275 -59.10 -39.38 32.41
N ALA A 276 -59.39 -38.39 31.58
CA ALA A 276 -60.35 -37.31 31.82
C ALA A 276 -61.71 -37.66 31.20
#